data_AF-V5XDL4-F1
#
_entry.id   AF-V5XDL4-F1
#
_cell.length_a   1.000
_cell.length_b   1.000
_cell.length_c   1.000
_cell.angle_alpha   90.00
_cell.angle_beta   90.00
_cell.angle_gamma   90.00
#
_symmetry.space_group_name_H-M   'P 1'
#
loop_
_entity.id
_entity.type
_entity.pdbx_description
1 polymer ?
#
loop_
_entity_poly.entity_id
_entity_poly.type
_entity_poly.pdbx_seq_one_letter_code
_entity_poly.pdbx_strand_id
1 'polypeptide(L)'
;MVGVDIPLGLLDDAVRTSDRTAQRRLGARSSSLFLMPPRPVFDAPDHAAACVTARELTGSGISIQTWGLRQKFLEAEALHADSALPLFEVHPELSFREMGLTPDDGRKKSWRGQRARLRVLAGHGIEIPEDLGAAAGVPADDVLDAAAAAWSAHRIATGAAFSLPDPPQVDARGRRLAIWC
;
A
#
# COMPACT_ATOMS: atom_id res chain seq x y z
N MET A 1 -12.98 -9.36 6.09
CA MET A 1 -11.59 -8.92 5.85
C MET A 1 -11.61 -7.60 5.13
N VAL A 2 -10.58 -6.78 5.33
CA VAL A 2 -10.50 -5.44 4.75
C VAL A 2 -9.12 -5.27 4.12
N GLY A 3 -9.08 -4.92 2.83
CA GLY A 3 -7.86 -4.49 2.16
C GLY A 3 -7.63 -3.00 2.42
N VAL A 4 -6.43 -2.62 2.84
CA VAL A 4 -6.07 -1.23 3.13
C VAL A 4 -4.80 -0.84 2.38
N ASP A 5 -4.82 0.33 1.73
CA ASP A 5 -3.65 0.93 1.08
C ASP A 5 -2.82 1.72 2.11
N ILE A 6 -2.31 0.99 3.09
CA ILE A 6 -1.39 1.51 4.08
C ILE A 6 -0.47 0.37 4.53
N PRO A 7 0.83 0.64 4.71
CA PRO A 7 1.75 -0.32 5.30
C PRO A 7 1.26 -0.89 6.63
N LEU A 8 1.23 -2.23 6.75
CA LEU A 8 0.88 -2.95 7.97
C LEU A 8 2.07 -3.76 8.50
N GLY A 9 2.38 -3.52 9.76
CA GLY A 9 3.52 -4.03 10.50
C GLY A 9 4.81 -3.32 10.13
N LEU A 10 5.47 -2.75 11.14
CA LEU A 10 6.82 -2.17 11.04
C LEU A 10 7.86 -3.09 11.70
N LEU A 11 9.08 -3.12 11.14
CA LEU A 11 10.23 -3.80 11.73
C LEU A 11 11.04 -2.83 12.59
N ASP A 12 11.86 -3.36 13.50
CA ASP A 12 12.65 -2.53 14.42
C ASP A 12 13.98 -2.04 13.81
N ASP A 13 14.54 -2.77 12.84
CA ASP A 13 15.91 -2.56 12.37
C ASP A 13 16.08 -2.46 10.85
N ALA A 14 15.08 -2.89 10.06
CA ALA A 14 15.21 -2.97 8.60
C ALA A 14 13.97 -2.51 7.84
N VAL A 15 14.16 -2.20 6.55
CA VAL A 15 13.05 -2.07 5.60
C VAL A 15 12.41 -3.44 5.38
N ARG A 16 11.08 -3.50 5.28
CA ARG A 16 10.34 -4.75 5.15
C ARG A 16 10.68 -5.46 3.85
N THR A 17 10.70 -6.79 3.90
CA THR A 17 10.91 -7.62 2.70
C THR A 17 9.74 -7.46 1.72
N SER A 18 8.53 -7.22 2.23
CA SER A 18 7.33 -6.88 1.44
C SER A 18 7.59 -5.66 0.56
N ASP A 19 8.07 -4.56 1.15
CA ASP A 19 8.35 -3.31 0.44
C ASP A 19 9.38 -3.51 -0.67
N ARG A 20 10.50 -4.18 -0.37
CA ARG A 20 11.55 -4.45 -1.37
C ARG A 20 11.05 -5.34 -2.50
N THR A 21 10.22 -6.32 -2.18
CA THR A 21 9.69 -7.26 -3.19
C THR A 21 8.65 -6.56 -4.07
N ALA A 22 7.75 -5.78 -3.49
CA ALA A 22 6.79 -4.95 -4.21
C ALA A 22 7.50 -3.90 -5.08
N GLN A 23 8.54 -3.24 -4.56
CA GLN A 23 9.33 -2.25 -5.30
C GLN A 23 9.94 -2.87 -6.57
N ARG A 24 10.56 -4.05 -6.44
CA ARG A 24 11.10 -4.80 -7.58
C ARG A 24 10.00 -5.20 -8.57
N ARG A 25 8.85 -5.67 -8.07
CA ARG A 25 7.72 -6.03 -8.93
C ARG A 25 7.25 -4.81 -9.72
N LEU A 26 7.06 -3.65 -9.10
CA LEU A 26 6.59 -2.41 -9.74
C LEU A 26 7.56 -1.85 -10.81
N GLY A 27 8.86 -2.10 -10.71
CA GLY A 27 9.84 -1.71 -11.73
C GLY A 27 9.85 -0.20 -11.99
N ALA A 28 9.48 0.24 -13.20
CA ALA A 28 9.40 1.66 -13.57
C ALA A 28 8.41 2.48 -12.70
N ARG A 29 7.48 1.80 -12.01
CA ARG A 29 6.53 2.40 -11.07
C ARG A 29 6.96 2.26 -9.61
N SER A 30 8.19 1.84 -9.33
CA SER A 30 8.71 1.67 -7.97
C SER A 30 8.60 2.90 -7.08
N SER A 31 8.58 4.11 -7.66
CA SER A 31 8.40 5.37 -6.92
C SER A 31 6.97 5.60 -6.41
N SER A 32 5.99 4.78 -6.82
CA SER A 32 4.64 4.84 -6.24
C SER A 32 4.55 4.14 -4.89
N LEU A 33 5.54 3.33 -4.53
CA LEU A 33 5.59 2.57 -3.27
C LEU A 33 6.45 3.31 -2.25
N PHE A 34 5.93 3.48 -1.05
CA PHE A 34 6.73 3.96 0.08
C PHE A 34 7.49 2.79 0.71
N LEU A 35 8.82 2.87 0.73
CA LEU A 35 9.62 1.96 1.55
C LEU A 35 9.45 2.36 3.01
N MET A 36 8.93 1.46 3.85
CA MET A 36 8.74 1.78 5.26
C MET A 36 10.05 1.81 6.01
N PRO A 37 10.35 2.93 6.69
CA PRO A 37 11.48 2.95 7.60
C PRO A 37 11.18 2.09 8.83
N PRO A 38 12.22 1.63 9.54
CA PRO A 38 12.06 0.93 10.80
C PRO A 38 11.29 1.76 11.84
N ARG A 39 10.56 1.08 12.74
CA ARG A 39 9.71 1.66 13.79
C ARG A 39 10.40 2.76 14.62
N PRO A 40 11.68 2.64 15.03
CA PRO A 40 12.37 3.68 15.79
C PRO A 40 12.48 5.03 15.06
N VAL A 41 12.45 5.04 13.73
CA VAL A 41 12.47 6.28 12.94
C VAL A 41 11.27 7.16 13.30
N PHE A 42 10.12 6.55 13.60
CA PHE A 42 8.91 7.26 14.00
C PHE A 42 8.88 7.65 15.48
N ASP A 43 9.93 7.40 16.26
CA ASP A 43 10.03 7.90 17.64
C ASP A 43 10.87 9.18 17.74
N ALA A 44 11.52 9.57 16.63
CA ALA A 44 12.28 10.80 16.55
C ALA A 44 11.40 12.05 16.82
N PRO A 45 11.98 13.12 17.40
CA PRO A 45 11.25 14.35 17.71
C PRO A 45 10.91 15.17 16.46
N ASP A 46 11.72 15.08 15.41
CA ASP A 46 11.57 15.84 14.17
C ASP A 46 12.10 15.06 12.95
N HIS A 47 11.86 15.63 11.75
CA HIS A 47 12.26 15.01 10.48
C HIS A 47 13.78 14.87 10.32
N ALA A 48 14.55 15.81 10.87
CA ALA A 48 16.01 15.80 10.76
C ALA A 48 16.58 14.63 11.58
N ALA A 49 16.15 14.49 12.82
CA ALA A 49 16.50 13.36 13.69
C ALA A 49 16.02 12.03 13.09
N ALA A 50 14.80 11.98 12.55
CA ALA A 50 14.29 10.78 11.87
C ALA A 50 15.17 10.35 10.69
N CYS A 51 15.67 11.31 9.90
CA CYS A 51 16.58 11.03 8.80
C CYS A 51 17.95 10.53 9.26
N VAL A 52 18.43 10.94 10.44
CA VAL A 52 19.66 10.40 11.04
C VAL A 52 19.45 8.94 11.40
N THR A 53 18.44 8.64 12.21
CA THR A 53 18.09 7.26 12.62
C THR A 53 17.83 6.35 11.41
N ALA A 54 17.10 6.84 10.40
CA ALA A 54 16.84 6.06 9.18
C ALA A 54 18.13 5.72 8.42
N ARG A 55 19.08 6.66 8.34
CA ARG A 55 20.38 6.41 7.69
C ARG A 55 21.22 5.40 8.45
N GLU A 56 21.21 5.47 9.78
CA GLU A 56 21.93 4.51 10.63
C GLU A 56 21.40 3.08 10.45
N LEU A 57 20.07 2.91 10.38
CA LEU A 57 19.45 1.59 10.27
C LEU A 57 19.40 1.04 8.83
N THR A 58 19.25 1.91 7.83
CA THR A 58 18.91 1.48 6.46
C THR A 58 19.86 2.01 5.38
N GLY A 59 20.80 2.89 5.74
CA GLY A 59 21.69 3.57 4.80
C GLY A 59 21.03 4.69 4.00
N SER A 60 19.77 5.06 4.28
CA SER A 60 19.06 6.12 3.56
C SER A 60 18.14 6.93 4.47
N GLY A 61 17.97 8.22 4.15
CA GLY A 61 17.00 9.07 4.85
C GLY A 61 15.56 8.82 4.40
N ILE A 62 14.60 9.44 5.09
CA ILE A 62 13.18 9.37 4.73
C ILE A 62 12.70 10.68 4.09
N SER A 63 11.74 10.58 3.18
CA SER A 63 11.11 11.76 2.59
C SER A 63 10.27 12.52 3.63
N ILE A 64 10.10 13.84 3.44
CA ILE A 64 9.20 14.63 4.28
C ILE A 64 7.75 14.16 4.16
N GLN A 65 7.36 13.59 3.01
CA GLN A 65 6.03 13.02 2.80
C GLN A 65 5.82 11.76 3.66
N THR A 66 6.80 10.86 3.69
CA THR A 66 6.78 9.67 4.57
C THR A 66 6.70 10.10 6.04
N TRP A 67 7.46 11.13 6.42
CA TRP A 67 7.42 11.69 7.78
C TRP A 67 6.05 12.30 8.12
N GLY A 68 5.46 13.06 7.20
CA GLY A 68 4.14 13.67 7.38
C GLY A 68 3.00 12.66 7.54
N LEU A 69 3.20 11.42 7.09
CA LEU A 69 2.23 10.31 7.24
C LEU A 69 2.44 9.48 8.52
N ARG A 70 3.44 9.82 9.36
CA ARG A 70 3.77 9.11 10.61
C ARG A 70 2.55 8.72 11.44
N GLN A 71 1.66 9.69 11.72
CA GLN A 71 0.49 9.42 12.57
C GLN A 71 -0.43 8.36 11.97
N LYS A 72 -0.70 8.41 10.66
CA LYS A 72 -1.53 7.41 9.97
C LYS A 72 -0.91 6.02 10.01
N PHE A 73 0.42 5.92 9.87
CA PHE A 73 1.10 4.63 9.99
C PHE A 73 1.02 4.06 11.41
N LEU A 74 1.16 4.90 12.44
CA LEU A 74 1.05 4.47 13.84
C LEU A 74 -0.39 4.06 14.21
N GLU A 75 -1.40 4.76 13.69
CA GLU A 75 -2.81 4.36 13.81
C GLU A 75 -3.08 3.02 13.15
N ALA A 76 -2.58 2.81 11.93
CA ALA A 76 -2.70 1.54 11.22
C ALA A 76 -1.98 0.40 11.96
N GLU A 77 -0.79 0.67 12.54
CA GLU A 77 -0.08 -0.31 13.38
C GLU A 77 -0.91 -0.73 14.60
N ALA A 78 -1.56 0.22 15.26
CA ALA A 78 -2.39 -0.05 16.42
C ALA A 78 -3.62 -0.89 16.04
N LEU A 79 -4.28 -0.54 14.92
CA LEU A 79 -5.42 -1.29 14.39
C LEU A 79 -5.02 -2.68 13.90
N HIS A 80 -3.84 -2.83 13.29
CA HIS A 80 -3.34 -4.12 12.83
C HIS A 80 -2.95 -5.05 13.97
N ALA A 81 -2.49 -4.49 15.09
CA ALA A 81 -2.22 -5.25 16.31
C ALA A 81 -3.51 -5.77 16.97
N ASP A 82 -4.66 -5.13 16.72
CA ASP A 82 -5.96 -5.61 17.17
C ASP A 82 -6.48 -6.72 16.25
N SER A 83 -6.46 -7.96 16.76
CA SER A 83 -6.88 -9.16 16.03
C SER A 83 -8.37 -9.19 15.65
N ALA A 84 -9.22 -8.31 16.19
CA ALA A 84 -10.66 -8.32 15.92
C ALA A 84 -11.03 -7.94 14.48
N LEU A 85 -10.18 -7.19 13.78
CA LEU A 85 -10.39 -6.77 12.39
C LEU A 85 -9.28 -7.31 11.49
N PRO A 86 -9.54 -8.31 10.63
CA PRO A 86 -8.52 -8.86 9.75
C PRO A 86 -8.21 -7.88 8.61
N LEU A 87 -7.21 -7.03 8.84
CA LEU A 87 -6.64 -6.05 7.91
C LEU A 87 -5.53 -6.69 7.06
N PHE A 88 -5.55 -6.38 5.76
CA PHE A 88 -4.56 -6.84 4.80
C PHE A 88 -4.01 -5.65 4.03
N GLU A 89 -2.69 -5.50 3.99
CA GLU A 89 -2.04 -4.47 3.19
C GLU A 89 -2.17 -4.83 1.70
N VAL A 90 -2.68 -3.89 0.92
CA VAL A 90 -2.82 -3.98 -0.53
C VAL A 90 -2.24 -2.72 -1.15
N HIS A 91 -1.79 -2.78 -2.40
CA HIS A 91 -1.21 -1.60 -3.07
C HIS A 91 -1.90 -1.39 -4.41
N PRO A 92 -2.67 -0.29 -4.62
CA PRO A 92 -3.48 -0.08 -5.81
C PRO A 92 -2.72 -0.22 -7.13
N GLU A 93 -1.49 0.29 -7.24
CA GLU A 93 -0.70 0.13 -8.49
C GLU A 93 -0.32 -1.33 -8.76
N LEU A 94 -0.12 -2.16 -7.73
CA LEU A 94 0.10 -3.58 -7.91
C LEU A 94 -1.20 -4.26 -8.32
N SER A 95 -2.30 -3.97 -7.64
CA SER A 95 -3.64 -4.49 -7.96
C SER A 95 -4.03 -4.17 -9.41
N PHE A 96 -3.90 -2.91 -9.83
CA PHE A 96 -4.19 -2.50 -11.21
C PHE A 96 -3.27 -3.18 -12.22
N ARG A 97 -2.00 -3.38 -11.88
CA ARG A 97 -1.09 -4.13 -12.74
C ARG A 97 -1.51 -5.59 -12.89
N GLU A 98 -1.95 -6.24 -11.81
CA GLU A 98 -2.48 -7.61 -11.87
C GLU A 98 -3.79 -7.67 -12.68
N MET A 99 -4.59 -6.60 -12.69
CA MET A 99 -5.74 -6.46 -13.60
C MET A 99 -5.35 -6.17 -15.08
N GLY A 100 -4.05 -6.08 -15.39
CA GLY A 100 -3.55 -5.84 -16.74
C GLY A 100 -3.32 -4.36 -17.11
N LEU A 101 -3.27 -3.44 -16.14
CA LEU A 101 -2.81 -2.08 -16.38
C LEU A 101 -1.30 -2.06 -16.67
N THR A 102 -0.90 -1.31 -17.70
CA THR A 102 0.49 -1.19 -18.13
C THR A 102 1.06 0.19 -17.80
N PRO A 103 2.40 0.35 -17.74
CA PRO A 103 3.01 1.66 -17.53
C PRO A 103 2.62 2.71 -18.59
N ASP A 104 2.26 2.30 -19.81
CA ASP A 104 1.91 3.19 -20.92
C ASP A 104 0.47 3.74 -20.82
N ASP A 105 -0.36 3.19 -19.92
CA ASP A 105 -1.74 3.62 -19.71
C ASP A 105 -1.87 5.01 -19.04
N GLY A 106 -0.74 5.64 -18.69
CA GLY A 106 -0.69 7.00 -18.14
C GLY A 106 -0.53 7.05 -16.63
N ARG A 107 -0.59 8.26 -16.06
CA ARG A 107 -0.46 8.51 -14.61
C ARG A 107 -1.85 8.57 -13.98
N LYS A 108 -1.99 8.20 -12.70
CA LYS A 108 -3.30 8.09 -12.03
C LYS A 108 -4.16 9.35 -12.08
N LYS A 109 -3.53 10.53 -12.12
CA LYS A 109 -4.21 11.83 -12.20
C LYS A 109 -4.47 12.33 -13.62
N SER A 110 -3.99 11.65 -14.66
CA SER A 110 -4.28 12.06 -16.03
C SER A 110 -5.59 11.43 -16.50
N TRP A 111 -6.27 12.12 -17.42
CA TRP A 111 -7.48 11.59 -18.07
C TRP A 111 -7.29 10.16 -18.59
N ARG A 112 -6.22 9.93 -19.36
CA ARG A 112 -5.87 8.60 -19.89
C ARG A 112 -5.72 7.56 -18.78
N GLY A 113 -5.02 7.91 -17.69
CA GLY A 113 -4.77 6.99 -16.58
C GLY A 113 -6.01 6.65 -15.76
N GLN A 114 -6.94 7.61 -15.59
CA GLN A 114 -8.24 7.35 -14.95
C GLN A 114 -9.11 6.45 -15.83
N ARG A 115 -9.22 6.75 -17.13
CA ARG A 115 -9.99 5.94 -18.09
C ARG A 115 -9.46 4.51 -18.20
N ALA A 116 -8.13 4.33 -18.17
CA ALA A 116 -7.54 3.00 -18.21
C ALA A 116 -7.83 2.18 -16.93
N ARG A 117 -7.81 2.82 -15.75
CA ARG A 117 -8.19 2.19 -14.47
C ARG A 117 -9.65 1.76 -14.46
N LEU A 118 -10.56 2.63 -14.90
CA LEU A 118 -11.98 2.27 -15.08
C LEU A 118 -12.16 1.09 -16.04
N ARG A 119 -11.43 1.09 -17.17
CA ARG A 119 -11.48 -0.01 -18.15
C ARG A 119 -11.07 -1.35 -17.54
N VAL A 120 -9.96 -1.40 -16.81
CA VAL A 120 -9.50 -2.67 -16.21
C VAL A 120 -10.42 -3.13 -15.07
N LEU A 121 -10.97 -2.20 -14.27
CA LEU A 121 -11.99 -2.51 -13.25
C LEU A 121 -13.24 -3.13 -13.88
N ALA A 122 -13.77 -2.52 -14.94
CA ALA A 122 -14.93 -3.03 -15.66
C ALA A 122 -14.66 -4.42 -16.26
N GLY A 123 -13.44 -4.68 -16.76
CA GLY A 123 -13.01 -6.01 -17.21
C GLY A 123 -13.05 -7.09 -16.12
N HIS A 124 -13.02 -6.68 -14.85
CA HIS A 124 -13.18 -7.54 -13.68
C HIS A 124 -14.57 -7.42 -13.02
N GLY A 125 -15.55 -6.82 -13.70
CA GLY A 125 -16.92 -6.70 -13.22
C GLY A 125 -17.12 -5.64 -12.13
N ILE A 126 -16.19 -4.70 -11.98
CA ILE A 126 -16.29 -3.58 -11.03
C ILE A 126 -16.66 -2.32 -11.80
N GLU A 127 -17.93 -1.93 -11.70
CA GLU A 127 -18.48 -0.69 -12.23
C GLU A 127 -18.48 0.37 -11.11
N ILE A 128 -17.85 1.52 -11.35
CA ILE A 128 -17.91 2.66 -10.44
C ILE A 128 -19.11 3.52 -10.84
N PRO A 129 -20.13 3.68 -9.98
CA PRO A 129 -21.30 4.48 -10.31
C PRO A 129 -20.92 5.95 -10.43
N GLU A 130 -21.66 6.68 -11.26
CA GLU A 130 -21.49 8.13 -11.42
C GLU A 130 -21.82 8.88 -10.13
N ASP A 131 -22.90 8.48 -9.46
CA ASP A 131 -23.29 9.01 -8.16
C ASP A 131 -22.68 8.16 -7.03
N LEU A 132 -21.70 8.74 -6.34
CA LEU A 132 -21.04 8.14 -5.17
C LEU A 132 -21.70 8.56 -3.84
N GLY A 133 -22.81 9.32 -3.89
CA GLY A 133 -23.52 9.81 -2.73
C GLY A 133 -22.61 10.57 -1.77
N ALA A 134 -22.51 10.10 -0.52
CA ALA A 134 -21.67 10.73 0.50
C ALA A 134 -20.17 10.78 0.13
N ALA A 135 -19.71 9.94 -0.80
CA ALA A 135 -18.32 9.92 -1.27
C ALA A 135 -18.08 10.83 -2.49
N ALA A 136 -19.05 11.64 -2.94
CA ALA A 136 -18.90 12.52 -4.09
C ALA A 136 -17.77 13.57 -3.96
N GLY A 137 -17.37 13.91 -2.72
CA GLY A 137 -16.26 14.82 -2.45
C GLY A 137 -14.87 14.16 -2.46
N VAL A 138 -14.79 12.84 -2.61
CA VAL A 138 -13.51 12.10 -2.62
C VAL A 138 -12.82 12.25 -3.97
N PRO A 139 -11.50 12.50 -4.02
CA PRO A 139 -10.76 12.55 -5.28
C PRO A 139 -10.96 11.27 -6.11
N ALA A 140 -11.12 11.44 -7.43
CA ALA A 140 -11.39 10.31 -8.33
C ALA A 140 -10.30 9.22 -8.27
N ASP A 141 -9.02 9.60 -8.07
CA ASP A 141 -7.95 8.62 -7.91
C ASP A 141 -8.08 7.82 -6.61
N ASP A 142 -8.53 8.42 -5.52
CA ASP A 142 -8.75 7.72 -4.25
C ASP A 142 -9.95 6.74 -4.34
N VAL A 143 -11.00 7.08 -5.09
CA VAL A 143 -12.12 6.17 -5.37
C VAL A 143 -11.65 4.95 -6.17
N LEU A 144 -10.82 5.16 -7.19
CA LEU A 144 -10.26 4.09 -8.00
C LEU A 144 -9.29 3.20 -7.19
N ASP A 145 -8.47 3.82 -6.34
CA ASP A 145 -7.54 3.10 -5.45
C ASP A 145 -8.33 2.24 -4.43
N ALA A 146 -9.46 2.74 -3.91
CA ALA A 146 -10.36 1.95 -3.04
C ALA A 146 -11.02 0.77 -3.76
N ALA A 147 -11.42 0.94 -5.03
CA ALA A 147 -11.96 -0.15 -5.83
C ALA A 147 -10.93 -1.25 -6.11
N ALA A 148 -9.67 -0.87 -6.36
CA ALA A 148 -8.56 -1.79 -6.51
C ALA A 148 -8.25 -2.56 -5.20
N ALA A 149 -8.33 -1.87 -4.05
CA ALA A 149 -8.22 -2.50 -2.74
C ALA A 149 -9.35 -3.52 -2.49
N ALA A 150 -10.60 -3.18 -2.85
CA ALA A 150 -11.73 -4.09 -2.74
C ALA A 150 -11.59 -5.34 -3.62
N TRP A 151 -11.09 -5.19 -4.85
CA TRP A 151 -10.78 -6.32 -5.74
C TRP A 151 -9.74 -7.27 -5.13
N SER A 152 -8.67 -6.71 -4.57
CA SER A 152 -7.62 -7.50 -3.91
C SER A 152 -8.18 -8.22 -2.68
N ALA A 153 -8.97 -7.53 -1.86
CA ALA A 153 -9.64 -8.12 -0.70
C ALA A 153 -10.57 -9.28 -1.09
N HIS A 154 -11.30 -9.17 -2.21
CA HIS A 154 -12.11 -10.28 -2.74
C HIS A 154 -11.26 -11.50 -3.12
N ARG A 155 -10.09 -11.29 -3.76
CA ARG A 155 -9.15 -12.36 -4.09
C ARG A 155 -8.57 -13.03 -2.85
N ILE A 156 -8.28 -12.27 -1.79
CA ILE A 156 -7.85 -12.83 -0.50
C ILE A 156 -8.97 -13.70 0.07
N ALA A 157 -10.22 -13.21 0.06
CA ALA A 157 -11.38 -13.93 0.60
C ALA A 157 -11.68 -15.24 -0.12
N THR A 158 -11.36 -15.30 -1.41
CA THR A 158 -11.63 -16.46 -2.26
C THR A 158 -10.41 -17.37 -2.46
N GLY A 159 -9.26 -17.06 -1.85
CA GLY A 159 -8.03 -17.84 -1.98
C GLY A 159 -7.32 -17.69 -3.33
N ALA A 160 -7.67 -16.66 -4.12
CA ALA A 160 -7.08 -16.37 -5.42
C ALA A 160 -5.92 -15.37 -5.36
N ALA A 161 -5.72 -14.70 -4.23
CA ALA A 161 -4.64 -13.74 -4.03
C ALA A 161 -3.30 -14.42 -3.76
N PHE A 162 -2.21 -13.70 -4.05
CA PHE A 162 -0.86 -14.05 -3.62
C PHE A 162 -0.26 -12.90 -2.79
N SER A 163 0.81 -13.20 -2.05
CA SER A 163 1.48 -12.23 -1.19
C SER A 163 2.87 -11.84 -1.74
N LEU A 164 3.34 -10.66 -1.35
CA LEU A 164 4.71 -10.22 -1.57
C LEU A 164 5.34 -9.89 -0.20
N PRO A 165 6.35 -10.66 0.26
CA PRO A 165 6.86 -11.89 -0.34
C PRO A 165 5.87 -13.07 -0.22
N ASP A 166 6.13 -14.15 -0.96
CA ASP A 166 5.48 -15.45 -0.81
C ASP A 166 6.55 -16.51 -0.46
N PRO A 167 6.55 -17.10 0.75
CA PRO A 167 5.59 -16.86 1.84
C PRO A 167 5.75 -15.47 2.49
N PRO A 168 4.71 -14.94 3.18
CA PRO A 168 4.80 -13.69 3.93
C PRO A 168 5.96 -13.66 4.92
N GLN A 169 6.59 -12.49 5.08
CA GLN A 169 7.57 -12.28 6.14
C GLN A 169 6.87 -12.39 7.50
N VAL A 170 7.53 -12.98 8.50
CA VAL A 170 7.00 -13.05 9.87
C VAL A 170 7.86 -12.15 10.77
N ASP A 171 7.22 -11.28 11.54
CA ASP A 171 7.91 -10.43 12.51
C ASP A 171 8.15 -11.15 13.86
N ALA A 172 8.87 -10.50 14.78
CA ALA A 172 9.16 -11.05 16.11
C ALA A 172 7.90 -11.33 16.96
N ARG A 173 6.74 -10.79 16.59
CA ARG A 173 5.44 -10.99 17.26
C ARG A 173 4.60 -12.05 16.54
N GLY A 174 5.14 -12.72 15.52
CA GLY A 174 4.42 -13.74 14.75
C GLY A 174 3.44 -13.18 13.72
N ARG A 175 3.43 -11.86 13.48
CA ARG A 175 2.54 -11.23 12.49
C ARG A 175 3.09 -11.43 11.09
N ARG A 176 2.18 -11.62 10.13
CA ARG A 176 2.52 -11.77 8.71
C ARG A 176 2.58 -10.40 8.04
N LEU A 177 3.76 -10.03 7.57
CA LEU A 177 4.03 -8.82 6.82
C LEU A 177 4.07 -9.15 5.33
N ALA A 178 3.09 -8.64 4.59
CA ALA A 178 2.96 -8.87 3.17
C ALA A 178 2.11 -7.80 2.51
N ILE A 179 2.42 -7.49 1.25
CA ILE A 179 1.52 -6.77 0.34
C ILE A 179 0.77 -7.80 -0.49
N TRP A 180 -0.55 -7.76 -0.49
CA TRP A 180 -1.43 -8.73 -1.15
C TRP A 180 -1.90 -8.25 -2.53
N CYS A 181 -1.97 -9.19 -3.46
CA CYS A 181 -2.32 -8.98 -4.87
C CYS A 181 -3.37 -9.98 -5.38
#